data_AF-A0AAN6JYM5-F1
#
_entry.id   AF-A0AAN6JYM5-F1
#
_cell.length_a   1.000
_cell.length_b   1.000
_cell.length_c   1.000
_cell.angle_alpha   90.00
_cell.angle_beta   90.00
_cell.angle_gamma   90.00
#
_symmetry.space_group_name_H-M   'P 1'
#
loop_
_entity.id
_entity.type
_entity.pdbx_description
1 polymer ?
#
loop_
_entity_poly.entity_id
_entity_poly.type
_entity_poly.pdbx_seq_one_letter_code
_entity_poly.pdbx_strand_id
1 'polypeptide(L)'
;MANSQPRRIAQIIHLKRDSLQAYKDCHAAVWPAVLEQIKDCNISDYSIFLDESSMTLFATMKYNGSDFDADMEKMKANKEVQRWWKMTDGMQETLVKGSSGSMDPRGWWKELEEVFRVDQVARGRLLECCKSGGHDTKLLD
;
A
#
# COMPACT_ATOMS: atom_id res chain seq x y z
N MET A 1 3.81 4.70 23.14
CA MET A 1 2.83 4.33 22.10
C MET A 1 3.54 3.35 21.18
N ALA A 2 2.96 2.17 20.92
CA ALA A 2 3.60 1.18 20.06
C ALA A 2 3.80 1.79 18.68
N ASN A 3 5.06 1.96 18.28
CA ASN A 3 5.44 2.40 16.95
C ASN A 3 5.22 1.21 16.01
N SER A 4 3.95 0.86 15.75
CA SER A 4 3.59 -0.26 14.89
C SER A 4 3.98 0.13 13.47
N GLN A 5 5.00 -0.54 12.92
CA GLN A 5 5.40 -0.34 11.54
C GLN A 5 4.19 -0.63 10.63
N PRO A 6 3.98 0.14 9.55
CA PRO A 6 2.85 -0.10 8.66
C PRO A 6 2.90 -1.51 8.07
N ARG A 7 1.73 -2.14 7.95
CA ARG A 7 1.60 -3.42 7.24
C ARG A 7 1.88 -3.15 5.76
N ARG A 8 2.78 -3.91 5.15
CA ARG A 8 2.96 -3.90 3.70
C ARG A 8 2.11 -5.01 3.09
N ILE A 9 1.48 -4.68 1.98
CA ILE A 9 0.66 -5.60 1.20
C ILE A 9 1.27 -5.65 -0.17
N ALA A 10 1.59 -6.87 -0.61
CA ALA A 10 2.05 -7.17 -1.95
C ALA A 10 1.02 -8.10 -2.60
N GLN A 11 0.63 -7.83 -3.84
CA GLN A 11 -0.39 -8.62 -4.52
C GLN A 11 -0.18 -8.63 -6.04
N ILE A 12 -0.68 -9.69 -6.69
CA ILE A 12 -0.56 -9.87 -8.13
C ILE A 12 -1.90 -10.21 -8.79
N ILE A 13 -2.02 -9.82 -10.05
CA ILE A 13 -3.11 -10.17 -10.96
C ILE A 13 -2.58 -10.20 -12.40
N HIS A 14 -3.27 -10.88 -13.31
CA HIS A 14 -2.94 -10.77 -14.73
C HIS A 14 -3.70 -9.62 -15.39
N LEU A 15 -3.06 -8.99 -16.38
CA LEU A 15 -3.66 -8.01 -17.26
C LEU A 15 -3.98 -8.67 -18.61
N LYS A 16 -5.17 -8.42 -19.15
CA LYS A 16 -5.51 -8.87 -20.51
C LYS A 16 -4.63 -8.13 -21.51
N ARG A 17 -4.01 -8.85 -22.44
CA ARG A 17 -3.11 -8.27 -23.46
C ARG A 17 -3.75 -7.10 -24.21
N ASP A 18 -5.01 -7.26 -24.62
CA ASP A 18 -5.74 -6.25 -25.38
C ASP A 18 -6.13 -5.02 -24.54
N SER A 19 -5.93 -5.05 -23.22
CA SER A 19 -6.22 -3.94 -22.30
C SER A 19 -4.97 -3.14 -21.90
N LEU A 20 -3.78 -3.49 -22.42
CA LEU A 20 -2.51 -2.88 -22.00
C LEU A 20 -2.53 -1.34 -22.01
N GLN A 21 -2.89 -0.75 -23.14
CA GLN A 21 -2.89 0.70 -23.29
C GLN A 21 -3.98 1.35 -22.42
N ALA A 22 -5.20 0.82 -22.47
CA ALA A 22 -6.33 1.34 -21.68
C ALA A 22 -6.05 1.32 -20.17
N TYR A 23 -5.34 0.29 -19.69
CA TYR A 23 -4.92 0.19 -18.29
C TYR A 23 -3.91 1.26 -17.90
N LYS A 24 -2.90 1.51 -18.76
CA LYS A 24 -1.90 2.58 -18.55
C LYS A 24 -2.57 3.96 -18.57
N ASP A 25 -3.46 4.20 -19.54
CA ASP A 25 -4.14 5.48 -19.71
C ASP A 25 -5.05 5.81 -18.52
N CYS A 26 -5.84 4.84 -18.04
CA CYS A 26 -6.70 5.10 -16.90
C CYS A 26 -5.88 5.35 -15.61
N HIS A 27 -4.80 4.60 -15.38
CA HIS A 27 -3.96 4.79 -14.19
C HIS A 27 -3.07 6.05 -14.26
N ALA A 28 -2.81 6.61 -15.44
CA ALA A 28 -2.19 7.93 -15.57
C ALA A 28 -3.14 9.07 -15.15
N ALA A 29 -4.46 8.82 -15.13
CA ALA A 29 -5.51 9.78 -14.82
C ALA A 29 -6.55 9.21 -13.85
N VAL A 30 -6.09 8.59 -12.75
CA VAL A 30 -6.98 8.03 -11.73
C VAL A 30 -7.94 9.09 -11.20
N TRP A 31 -9.20 8.72 -11.03
CA TRP A 31 -10.23 9.65 -10.58
C TRP A 31 -9.91 10.20 -9.18
N PRO A 32 -10.05 11.52 -8.93
CA PRO A 32 -9.72 12.12 -7.64
C PRO A 32 -10.45 11.46 -6.45
N ALA A 33 -11.73 11.11 -6.62
CA ALA A 33 -12.51 10.43 -5.58
C ALA A 33 -11.97 9.04 -5.21
N VAL A 34 -11.36 8.32 -6.18
CA VAL A 34 -10.72 7.02 -5.92
C VAL A 34 -9.43 7.22 -5.14
N LEU A 35 -8.61 8.20 -5.53
CA LEU A 35 -7.37 8.55 -4.82
C LEU A 35 -7.64 9.03 -3.39
N GLU A 36 -8.69 9.83 -3.20
CA GLU A 36 -9.14 10.27 -1.88
C GLU A 36 -9.55 9.07 -1.03
N GLN A 37 -10.39 8.18 -1.57
CA GLN A 37 -10.84 6.99 -0.84
C GLN A 37 -9.69 6.07 -0.42
N ILE A 38 -8.66 5.90 -1.27
CA ILE A 38 -7.44 5.14 -0.93
C ILE A 38 -6.74 5.74 0.29
N LYS A 39 -6.54 7.07 0.32
CA LYS A 39 -5.93 7.77 1.46
C LYS A 39 -6.78 7.64 2.72
N ASP A 40 -8.09 7.78 2.55
CA ASP A 40 -9.11 7.68 3.59
C ASP A 40 -9.24 6.29 4.24
N CYS A 41 -8.67 5.27 3.60
CA CYS A 41 -8.53 3.89 4.08
C CYS A 41 -7.10 3.60 4.57
N ASN A 42 -6.35 4.64 4.93
CA ASN A 42 -4.99 4.57 5.48
C ASN A 42 -3.95 3.87 4.57
N ILE A 43 -4.21 3.80 3.26
CA ILE A 43 -3.28 3.26 2.28
C ILE A 43 -2.36 4.38 1.77
N SER A 44 -1.05 4.12 1.79
CA SER A 44 -0.03 5.00 1.26
C SER A 44 1.03 4.21 0.49
N ASP A 45 1.91 4.91 -0.22
CA ASP A 45 3.01 4.29 -0.98
C ASP A 45 2.52 3.17 -1.93
N TYR A 46 1.34 3.38 -2.53
CA TYR A 46 0.70 2.42 -3.41
C TYR A 46 1.22 2.58 -4.84
N SER A 47 1.95 1.56 -5.31
CA SER A 47 2.45 1.45 -6.68
C SER A 47 1.93 0.19 -7.36
N ILE A 48 1.73 0.26 -8.68
CA ILE A 48 1.43 -0.90 -9.55
C ILE A 48 2.49 -0.95 -10.65
N PHE A 49 3.18 -2.08 -10.75
CA PHE A 49 4.18 -2.40 -11.75
C PHE A 49 3.62 -3.43 -12.72
N LEU A 50 4.11 -3.43 -13.97
CA LEU A 50 3.72 -4.39 -14.99
C LEU A 50 4.96 -5.12 -15.51
N ASP A 51 4.91 -6.45 -15.51
CA ASP A 51 5.78 -7.28 -16.35
C ASP A 51 5.02 -7.64 -17.63
N GLU A 52 5.40 -7.01 -18.75
CA GLU A 52 4.74 -7.23 -20.06
C GLU A 52 4.98 -8.64 -20.64
N SER A 53 6.03 -9.35 -20.19
CA SER A 53 6.32 -10.70 -20.70
C SER A 53 5.28 -11.71 -20.23
N SER A 54 4.97 -11.70 -18.94
CA SER A 54 3.94 -12.53 -18.31
C SER A 54 2.56 -11.87 -18.27
N MET A 55 2.48 -10.57 -18.57
CA MET A 55 1.30 -9.73 -18.33
C MET A 55 0.86 -9.70 -16.87
N THR A 56 1.83 -9.80 -15.94
CA THR A 56 1.55 -9.74 -14.50
C THR A 56 1.63 -8.31 -14.01
N LEU A 57 0.56 -7.85 -13.37
CA LEU A 57 0.58 -6.64 -12.56
C LEU A 57 0.99 -7.01 -11.14
N PHE A 58 1.98 -6.30 -10.61
CA PHE A 58 2.44 -6.38 -9.23
C PHE A 58 2.09 -5.08 -8.51
N ALA A 59 1.24 -5.16 -7.50
CA ALA A 59 0.85 -4.04 -6.66
C ALA A 59 1.50 -4.15 -5.28
N THR A 60 2.03 -3.05 -4.77
CA THR A 60 2.55 -2.95 -3.40
C THR A 60 2.04 -1.67 -2.75
N MET A 61 1.68 -1.75 -1.46
CA MET A 61 1.21 -0.61 -0.69
C MET A 61 1.52 -0.75 0.80
N LYS A 62 1.52 0.38 1.51
CA LYS A 62 1.58 0.44 2.97
C LYS A 62 0.19 0.74 3.53
N TYR A 63 -0.26 -0.08 4.45
CA TYR A 63 -1.44 0.15 5.26
C TYR A 63 -1.02 0.65 6.65
N ASN A 64 -1.50 1.84 7.01
CA ASN A 64 -1.13 2.56 8.23
C ASN A 64 -2.26 2.61 9.28
N GLY A 65 -3.42 2.02 8.96
CA GLY A 65 -4.58 2.04 9.84
C GLY A 65 -4.53 0.96 10.92
N SER A 66 -5.54 0.94 11.79
CA SER A 66 -5.65 0.00 12.91
C SER A 66 -6.67 -1.12 12.67
N ASP A 67 -7.57 -0.96 11.70
CA ASP A 67 -8.63 -1.94 11.39
C ASP A 67 -8.78 -2.10 9.87
N PHE A 68 -8.02 -3.06 9.32
CA PHE A 68 -7.94 -3.26 7.87
C PHE A 68 -9.28 -3.64 7.27
N ASP A 69 -10.04 -4.49 7.95
CA ASP A 69 -11.32 -4.99 7.46
C ASP A 69 -12.35 -3.85 7.41
N ALA A 70 -12.41 -3.00 8.45
CA ALA A 70 -13.27 -1.82 8.44
C ALA A 70 -12.91 -0.83 7.31
N ASP A 71 -11.62 -0.60 7.08
CA ASP A 71 -11.16 0.27 5.99
C ASP A 71 -11.47 -0.32 4.61
N MET A 72 -11.38 -1.64 4.44
CA MET A 72 -11.76 -2.31 3.19
C MET A 72 -13.28 -2.30 2.97
N GLU A 73 -14.10 -2.40 4.01
CA GLU A 73 -15.55 -2.22 3.88
C GLU A 73 -15.92 -0.77 3.54
N LYS A 74 -15.24 0.22 4.11
CA LYS A 74 -15.37 1.64 3.72
C LYS A 74 -15.05 1.84 2.23
N MET A 75 -13.96 1.25 1.75
CA MET A 75 -13.56 1.27 0.34
C MET A 75 -14.65 0.66 -0.56
N LYS A 76 -15.14 -0.54 -0.22
CA LYS A 76 -16.18 -1.25 -0.98
C LYS A 76 -17.51 -0.50 -1.01
N ALA A 77 -17.83 0.28 0.02
CA ALA A 77 -19.07 1.05 0.09
C ALA A 77 -19.08 2.29 -0.83
N ASN A 78 -17.92 2.78 -1.27
CA ASN A 78 -17.83 3.98 -2.11
C ASN A 78 -18.23 3.68 -3.58
N LYS A 79 -19.27 4.36 -4.07
CA LYS A 79 -19.81 4.16 -5.43
C LYS A 79 -18.83 4.51 -6.55
N GLU A 80 -17.98 5.52 -6.36
CA GLU A 80 -16.98 5.88 -7.38
C GLU A 80 -15.87 4.82 -7.45
N VAL A 81 -15.49 4.24 -6.31
CA VAL A 81 -14.57 3.10 -6.27
C VAL A 81 -15.19 1.87 -6.93
N GLN A 82 -16.45 1.54 -6.67
CA GLN A 82 -17.13 0.43 -7.35
C GLN A 82 -17.16 0.61 -8.87
N ARG A 83 -17.41 1.84 -9.35
CA ARG A 83 -17.39 2.16 -10.80
C ARG A 83 -16.00 2.01 -11.39
N TRP A 84 -14.98 2.51 -10.70
CA TRP A 84 -13.59 2.35 -11.08
C TRP A 84 -13.19 0.87 -11.17
N TRP A 85 -13.48 0.09 -10.11
CA TRP A 85 -13.20 -1.34 -10.08
C TRP A 85 -13.92 -2.10 -11.17
N LYS A 86 -15.22 -1.85 -11.41
CA LYS A 86 -15.94 -2.52 -12.50
C LYS A 86 -15.28 -2.32 -13.86
N MET A 87 -14.73 -1.13 -14.12
CA MET A 87 -13.98 -0.86 -15.35
C MET A 87 -12.65 -1.62 -15.39
N THR A 88 -11.86 -1.58 -14.31
CA THR A 88 -10.53 -2.23 -14.27
C THR A 88 -10.63 -3.76 -14.19
N ASP A 89 -11.65 -4.30 -13.53
CA ASP A 89 -11.95 -5.74 -13.47
C ASP A 89 -12.15 -6.30 -14.90
N GLY A 90 -12.78 -5.51 -15.78
CA GLY A 90 -12.94 -5.86 -17.19
C GLY A 90 -11.62 -6.01 -17.95
N MET A 91 -10.54 -5.39 -17.46
CA MET A 91 -9.20 -5.40 -18.05
C MET A 91 -8.31 -6.51 -17.46
N GLN A 92 -8.72 -7.13 -16.36
CA GLN A 92 -7.87 -7.99 -15.53
C GLN A 92 -8.35 -9.45 -15.54
N GLU A 93 -7.46 -10.35 -15.14
CA GLU A 93 -7.73 -11.77 -14.94
C GLU A 93 -7.16 -12.22 -13.59
N THR A 94 -8.06 -12.68 -12.71
CA THR A 94 -7.70 -13.06 -11.34
C THR A 94 -6.93 -14.37 -11.25
N LEU A 95 -5.99 -14.43 -10.30
CA LEU A 95 -5.33 -15.67 -9.86
C LEU A 95 -6.09 -16.36 -8.70
N VAL A 96 -7.14 -15.73 -8.17
CA VAL A 96 -7.98 -16.25 -7.09
C VAL A 96 -9.06 -17.15 -7.68
N LYS A 97 -8.95 -18.46 -7.46
CA LYS A 97 -9.84 -19.46 -8.06
C LYS A 97 -11.31 -19.18 -7.76
N GLY A 98 -12.09 -18.99 -8.82
CA GLY A 98 -13.53 -18.78 -8.76
C GLY A 98 -13.96 -17.34 -8.47
N SER A 99 -13.03 -16.42 -8.22
CA SER A 99 -13.35 -15.01 -8.04
C SER A 99 -13.84 -14.35 -9.33
N SER A 100 -14.76 -13.39 -9.20
CA SER A 100 -15.50 -12.79 -10.32
C SER A 100 -15.36 -11.26 -10.45
N GLY A 101 -14.67 -10.60 -9.51
CA GLY A 101 -14.37 -9.17 -9.56
C GLY A 101 -13.91 -8.63 -8.20
N SER A 102 -13.60 -7.34 -8.12
CA SER A 102 -13.14 -6.66 -6.91
C SER A 102 -14.14 -6.68 -5.74
N MET A 103 -15.43 -6.89 -6.03
CA MET A 103 -16.49 -7.02 -5.02
C MET A 103 -16.69 -8.47 -4.52
N ASP A 104 -15.97 -9.43 -5.07
CA ASP A 104 -16.08 -10.83 -4.67
C ASP A 104 -15.46 -11.04 -3.26
N PRO A 105 -16.17 -11.70 -2.32
CA PRO A 105 -15.64 -11.91 -0.96
C PRO A 105 -14.39 -12.79 -0.92
N ARG A 106 -14.09 -13.54 -2.00
CA ARG A 106 -12.84 -14.31 -2.12
C ARG A 106 -11.61 -13.45 -2.39
N GLY A 107 -11.80 -12.19 -2.81
CA GLY A 107 -10.73 -11.29 -3.25
C GLY A 107 -10.45 -11.40 -4.75
N TRP A 108 -9.98 -10.31 -5.35
CA TRP A 108 -9.71 -10.21 -6.79
C TRP A 108 -8.24 -10.28 -7.13
N TRP A 109 -7.41 -9.62 -6.32
CA TRP A 109 -5.96 -9.72 -6.39
C TRP A 109 -5.48 -10.84 -5.48
N LYS A 110 -4.44 -11.57 -5.90
CA LYS A 110 -3.81 -12.60 -5.06
C LYS A 110 -2.74 -11.94 -4.19
N GLU A 111 -2.96 -11.93 -2.87
CA GLU A 111 -1.95 -11.47 -1.90
C GLU A 111 -0.72 -12.40 -1.89
N LEU A 112 0.45 -11.79 -1.64
CA LEU A 112 1.75 -12.46 -1.53
C LEU A 112 2.30 -12.33 -0.11
N GLU A 113 3.06 -13.34 0.31
CA GLU A 113 3.72 -13.36 1.63
C GLU A 113 5.01 -12.50 1.61
N GLU A 114 5.14 -11.57 2.56
CA GLU A 114 6.41 -10.88 2.83
C GLU A 114 7.36 -11.84 3.57
N VAL A 115 8.24 -12.52 2.85
CA VAL A 115 9.19 -13.50 3.44
C VAL A 115 10.50 -12.87 3.93
N PHE A 116 10.79 -11.63 3.54
CA PHE A 116 12.01 -10.93 3.91
C PHE A 116 11.81 -9.41 3.85
N ARG A 117 12.44 -8.71 4.80
CA ARG A 117 12.50 -7.24 4.81
C ARG A 117 13.70 -6.74 5.61
N VAL A 118 14.26 -5.62 5.17
CA VAL A 118 15.18 -4.80 5.95
C VAL A 118 14.59 -3.40 6.07
N ASP A 119 14.33 -2.96 7.30
CA ASP A 119 13.99 -1.57 7.58
C ASP A 119 15.27 -0.77 7.78
N GLN A 120 15.48 0.31 7.03
CA GLN A 120 16.49 1.29 7.39
C GLN A 120 15.96 2.18 8.53
N VAL A 121 16.27 1.83 9.78
CA VAL A 121 16.17 2.74 10.94
C VAL A 121 17.39 2.49 11.83
N ALA A 122 18.35 3.38 12.12
CA ALA A 122 18.67 4.73 11.68
C ALA A 122 20.22 4.90 11.81
N ARG A 123 20.90 5.48 10.81
CA ARG A 123 22.20 6.14 11.09
C ARG A 123 21.87 7.43 11.84
N GLY A 124 21.76 7.35 13.16
CA GLY A 124 21.39 8.52 13.96
C GLY A 124 21.03 8.20 15.40
N ARG A 125 21.86 7.42 16.10
CA ARG A 125 21.86 7.41 17.57
C ARG A 125 23.29 7.14 18.07
N LEU A 126 24.17 8.11 17.84
CA LEU A 126 25.48 8.17 18.48
C LEU A 126 25.57 9.52 19.23
N LEU A 127 25.71 9.38 20.54
CA LEU A 127 26.13 10.36 21.56
C LEU A 127 25.31 11.65 21.76
N GLU A 128 24.47 11.65 22.80
CA GLU A 128 24.61 12.61 23.90
C GLU A 128 24.22 11.91 25.22
N CYS A 129 25.11 11.06 25.71
CA CYS A 129 25.11 10.61 27.11
C CYS A 129 26.44 11.07 27.72
N CYS A 130 26.62 12.38 27.90
CA CYS A 130 27.72 12.98 28.66
C CYS A 130 27.49 14.49 28.86
N LYS A 131 26.35 14.89 29.44
CA LYS A 131 26.20 16.20 30.10
C LYS A 131 25.33 16.09 31.36
N SER A 132 25.75 15.25 32.30
CA SER A 132 25.47 15.47 33.72
C SER A 132 26.72 16.12 34.32
N GLY A 133 26.71 17.45 34.47
CA GLY A 133 26.78 18.08 35.80
C GLY A 133 28.16 17.85 36.43
N GLY A 134 29.14 18.72 36.20
CA GLY A 134 29.22 20.02 36.87
C GLY A 134 30.36 19.94 37.88
N HIS A 135 31.60 20.11 37.42
CA HIS A 135 32.76 20.24 38.30
C HIS A 135 32.78 21.66 38.86
N ASP A 136 32.67 21.73 40.17
CA ASP A 136 32.72 22.91 41.02
C ASP A 136 34.14 23.51 40.96
N THR A 137 34.33 24.63 40.25
CA THR A 137 35.52 25.47 40.40
C THR A 137 35.16 26.66 41.26
N LYS A 138 35.49 26.56 42.55
CA LYS A 138 35.52 27.70 43.48
C LYS A 138 36.51 28.74 42.98
N LEU A 139 36.00 29.95 42.75
CA LEU A 139 36.78 31.19 42.85
C LEU A 139 36.95 31.50 44.34
N LEU A 140 38.19 31.57 44.79
CA LEU A 140 38.61 32.32 45.98
C LEU A 140 39.92 33.02 45.62
N ASP A 141 39.92 34.32 45.90
CA ASP A 141 40.87 35.41 45.65
C ASP A 141 42.37 35.06 45.47
#